data_AF-A0A0F7CGB0-F1
#
_entry.id   AF-A0A0F7CGB0-F1
#
_cell.length_a   1.000
_cell.length_b   1.000
_cell.length_c   1.000
_cell.angle_alpha   90.00
_cell.angle_beta   90.00
_cell.angle_gamma   90.00
#
_symmetry.space_group_name_H-M   'P 1'
#
loop_
_entity.id
_entity.type
_entity.pdbx_description
1 polymer ?
#
loop_
_entity_poly.entity_id
_entity_poly.type
_entity_poly.pdbx_seq_one_letter_code
_entity_poly.pdbx_strand_id
1 'polypeptide(L)'
;MKMPLSIKVIQGLMILQIFALGIPYFVVSQVDPMRSSGYWANKIVYSMIDNMPQDMSEQSYVLGRIQGGLMFPLILTSLIFTFIKMKRYKSSIVCIILVILASLGQGTLIVAIPYLVILMVMTINKRSKLYFKRVNADPSETILNKHNSNI
;
A
#
# COMPACT_ATOMS: atom_id res chain seq x y z
N MET A 1 11.13 16.66 -16.32
CA MET A 1 9.99 16.20 -17.13
C MET A 1 8.74 16.20 -16.25
N LYS A 2 7.60 16.74 -16.73
CA LYS A 2 6.34 16.74 -15.99
C LYS A 2 5.90 15.29 -15.72
N MET A 3 5.42 15.04 -14.50
CA MET A 3 4.96 13.72 -14.08
C MET A 3 3.78 13.26 -14.95
N PRO A 4 3.84 12.06 -15.57
CA PRO A 4 2.79 11.60 -16.47
C PRO A 4 1.49 11.35 -15.69
N LEU A 5 0.36 11.57 -16.36
CA LEU A 5 -0.98 11.44 -15.77
C LEU A 5 -1.18 10.07 -15.09
N SER A 6 -0.66 8.99 -15.68
CA SER A 6 -0.77 7.64 -15.12
C SER A 6 -0.13 7.49 -13.74
N ILE A 7 1.04 8.09 -13.50
CA ILE A 7 1.69 8.05 -12.18
C ILE A 7 0.92 8.93 -11.18
N LYS A 8 0.33 10.05 -11.63
CA LYS A 8 -0.53 10.88 -10.76
C LYS A 8 -1.77 10.13 -10.32
N VAL A 9 -2.41 9.42 -11.24
CA VAL A 9 -3.58 8.55 -10.94
C VAL A 9 -3.17 7.44 -9.98
N ILE A 10 -2.03 6.77 -10.19
CA ILE A 10 -1.53 5.75 -9.25
C ILE A 10 -1.28 6.35 -7.86
N GLN A 11 -0.66 7.53 -7.76
CA GLN A 11 -0.45 8.19 -6.47
C GLN A 11 -1.77 8.57 -5.78
N GLY A 12 -2.76 9.04 -6.54
CA GLY A 12 -4.10 9.31 -6.02
C GLY A 12 -4.77 8.03 -5.49
N LEU A 13 -4.70 6.93 -6.24
CA LEU A 13 -5.22 5.63 -5.80
C LEU A 13 -4.51 5.11 -4.54
N MET A 14 -3.20 5.30 -4.43
CA MET A 14 -2.43 4.94 -3.23
C MET A 14 -2.86 5.74 -2.02
N ILE A 15 -3.11 7.05 -2.18
CA ILE A 15 -3.60 7.90 -1.09
C ILE A 15 -5.01 7.45 -0.66
N LEU A 16 -5.89 7.19 -1.62
CA LEU A 16 -7.23 6.67 -1.34
C LEU A 16 -7.17 5.34 -0.58
N GLN A 17 -6.29 4.42 -0.97
CA GLN A 17 -6.01 3.17 -0.27
C GLN A 17 -5.51 3.38 1.16
N ILE A 18 -4.59 4.32 1.38
CA ILE A 18 -4.10 4.66 2.72
C ILE A 18 -5.25 5.13 3.60
N PHE A 19 -6.17 5.96 3.09
CA PHE A 19 -7.36 6.36 3.86
C PHE A 19 -8.33 5.19 4.08
N ALA A 20 -8.59 4.39 3.06
CA ALA A 20 -9.50 3.24 3.14
C ALA A 20 -9.03 2.18 4.15
N LEU A 21 -7.72 2.00 4.32
CA LEU A 21 -7.14 1.09 5.31
C LEU A 21 -6.89 1.78 6.66
N GLY A 22 -6.52 3.06 6.63
CA GLY A 22 -6.13 3.83 7.81
C GLY A 22 -7.30 4.23 8.69
N ILE A 23 -8.46 4.55 8.12
CA ILE A 23 -9.65 4.88 8.91
C ILE A 23 -10.12 3.66 9.71
N PRO A 24 -10.33 2.47 9.12
CA PRO A 24 -10.65 1.27 9.90
C PRO A 24 -9.57 0.90 10.91
N TYR A 25 -8.28 1.00 10.55
CA TYR A 25 -7.19 0.73 11.48
C TYR A 25 -7.24 1.65 12.69
N PHE A 26 -7.45 2.96 12.47
CA PHE A 26 -7.60 3.93 13.54
C PHE A 26 -8.79 3.57 14.43
N VAL A 27 -9.96 3.33 13.85
CA VAL A 27 -11.17 2.96 14.61
C VAL A 27 -10.94 1.72 15.47
N VAL A 28 -10.36 0.65 14.90
CA VAL A 28 -10.04 -0.58 15.65
C VAL A 28 -9.00 -0.32 16.74
N SER A 29 -7.99 0.52 16.50
CA SER A 29 -6.97 0.85 17.51
C SER A 29 -7.51 1.68 18.69
N GLN A 30 -8.67 2.30 18.55
CA GLN A 30 -9.33 3.05 19.62
C GLN A 30 -10.30 2.17 20.44
N VAL A 31 -10.52 0.92 20.04
CA VAL A 31 -11.34 -0.03 20.79
C VAL A 31 -10.50 -0.60 21.92
N ASP A 32 -10.93 -0.33 23.15
CA ASP A 32 -10.36 -0.94 24.35
C ASP A 32 -11.38 -1.95 24.90
N PRO A 33 -11.09 -3.26 24.85
CA PRO A 33 -11.98 -4.28 25.41
C PRO A 33 -12.05 -4.20 26.94
N MET A 34 -11.05 -3.62 27.62
CA MET A 34 -10.99 -3.46 29.08
C MET A 34 -11.56 -2.12 29.57
N ARG A 35 -11.75 -1.13 28.70
CA ARG A 35 -12.12 0.22 29.09
C ARG A 35 -13.21 0.80 28.18
N SER A 36 -14.39 1.06 28.75
CA SER A 36 -15.54 1.68 28.06
C SER A 36 -15.32 3.10 27.50
N SER A 37 -14.09 3.64 27.56
CA SER A 37 -13.77 5.02 27.18
C SER A 37 -13.95 5.34 25.69
N GLY A 38 -14.04 4.33 24.82
CA GLY A 38 -14.30 4.46 23.39
C GLY A 38 -15.74 4.15 22.98
N TYR A 39 -16.77 4.66 23.67
CA TYR A 39 -18.18 4.29 23.46
C TYR A 39 -18.62 4.29 21.96
N TRP A 40 -18.15 5.28 21.19
CA TRP A 40 -18.48 5.38 19.76
C TRP A 40 -17.72 4.36 18.89
N ALA A 41 -16.43 4.15 19.15
CA ALA A 41 -15.59 3.21 18.39
C ALA A 41 -16.01 1.75 18.67
N ASN A 42 -16.26 1.43 19.94
CA ASN A 42 -16.80 0.14 20.36
C ASN A 42 -18.14 -0.14 19.67
N LYS A 43 -19.05 0.85 19.62
CA LYS A 43 -20.34 0.69 18.94
C LYS A 43 -20.19 0.40 17.44
N ILE A 44 -19.27 1.09 16.76
CA ILE A 44 -19.01 0.88 15.33
C ILE A 44 -18.44 -0.52 15.11
N VAL A 45 -17.39 -0.90 15.85
CA VAL A 45 -16.72 -2.19 15.66
C VAL A 45 -17.61 -3.37 16.03
N TYR A 46 -18.33 -3.32 17.16
CA TYR A 46 -19.28 -4.37 17.54
C TYR A 46 -20.46 -4.49 16.58
N SER A 47 -20.88 -3.40 15.93
CA SER A 47 -21.91 -3.46 14.87
C SER A 47 -21.41 -4.05 13.54
N MET A 48 -20.09 -4.07 13.32
CA MET A 48 -19.47 -4.63 12.11
C MET A 48 -19.05 -6.09 12.30
N ILE A 49 -18.90 -6.54 13.55
CA ILE A 49 -18.52 -7.90 13.92
C ILE A 49 -19.73 -8.56 14.58
N ASP A 50 -20.62 -9.13 13.75
CA ASP A 50 -21.87 -9.76 14.19
C ASP A 50 -21.65 -10.88 15.24
N ASN A 51 -20.46 -11.46 15.30
CA ASN A 51 -20.08 -12.52 16.25
C ASN A 51 -18.87 -12.12 17.10
N MET A 52 -18.91 -10.95 17.74
CA MET A 52 -17.88 -10.59 18.71
C MET A 52 -17.95 -11.59 19.89
N PRO A 53 -16.86 -12.29 20.25
CA PRO A 53 -16.85 -13.19 21.41
C PRO A 53 -17.27 -12.46 22.69
N GLN A 54 -17.88 -13.16 23.65
CA GLN A 54 -18.20 -12.54 24.95
C GLN A 54 -16.96 -12.47 25.87
N ASP A 55 -16.01 -13.38 25.66
CA ASP A 55 -14.77 -13.43 26.43
C ASP A 55 -13.80 -12.32 26.03
N MET A 56 -13.38 -11.50 26.99
CA MET A 56 -12.51 -10.34 26.77
C MET A 56 -11.15 -10.71 26.15
N SER A 57 -10.63 -11.89 26.48
CA SER A 57 -9.39 -12.43 25.90
C SER A 57 -9.56 -12.74 24.41
N GLU A 58 -10.67 -13.36 24.03
CA GLU A 58 -10.99 -13.69 22.65
C GLU A 58 -11.31 -12.44 21.83
N GLN A 59 -12.01 -11.47 22.42
CA GLN A 59 -12.23 -10.15 21.81
C GLN A 59 -10.90 -9.45 21.47
N SER A 60 -9.97 -9.41 22.44
CA SER A 60 -8.65 -8.82 22.26
C SER A 60 -7.86 -9.52 21.15
N TYR A 61 -7.96 -10.84 21.06
CA TYR A 61 -7.34 -11.62 20.00
C TYR A 61 -7.92 -11.30 18.62
N VAL A 62 -9.25 -11.24 18.48
CA VAL A 62 -9.93 -10.90 17.22
C VAL A 62 -9.58 -9.48 16.76
N LEU A 63 -9.65 -8.51 17.66
CA LEU A 63 -9.26 -7.13 17.38
C LEU A 63 -7.79 -7.03 16.97
N GLY A 64 -6.90 -7.76 17.66
CA GLY A 64 -5.49 -7.85 17.31
C GLY A 64 -5.25 -8.43 15.92
N ARG A 65 -6.00 -9.47 15.51
CA ARG A 65 -5.91 -10.02 14.14
C ARG A 65 -6.40 -9.03 13.09
N ILE A 66 -7.50 -8.32 13.36
CA ILE A 66 -8.04 -7.30 12.44
C ILE A 66 -7.04 -6.15 12.31
N GLN A 67 -6.51 -5.66 13.43
CA GLN A 67 -5.52 -4.60 13.47
C GLN A 67 -4.25 -4.99 12.71
N GLY A 68 -3.72 -6.20 12.93
CA GLY A 68 -2.56 -6.72 12.20
C GLY A 68 -2.84 -6.89 10.70
N GLY A 69 -4.04 -7.35 10.34
CA GLY A 69 -4.51 -7.50 8.97
C GLY A 69 -4.61 -6.17 8.21
N LEU A 70 -4.95 -5.08 8.90
CA LEU A 70 -5.02 -3.74 8.31
C LEU A 70 -3.65 -3.03 8.30
N MET A 71 -2.83 -3.25 9.33
CA MET A 71 -1.53 -2.60 9.50
C MET A 71 -0.53 -2.98 8.40
N PHE A 72 -0.43 -4.26 8.07
CA PHE A 72 0.57 -4.74 7.11
C PHE A 72 0.37 -4.18 5.69
N PRO A 73 -0.85 -4.24 5.10
CA PRO A 73 -1.13 -3.59 3.82
C PRO A 73 -0.91 -2.08 3.87
N LEU A 74 -1.25 -1.41 4.97
CA LEU A 74 -1.09 0.04 5.12
C LEU A 74 0.39 0.47 5.07
N ILE A 75 1.26 -0.26 5.78
CA ILE A 75 2.71 -0.03 5.75
C ILE A 75 3.26 -0.24 4.34
N LEU A 76 2.91 -1.35 3.70
CA LEU A 76 3.38 -1.65 2.35
C LEU A 76 2.87 -0.63 1.33
N THR A 77 1.64 -0.15 1.45
CA THR A 77 1.08 0.90 0.58
C THR A 77 1.87 2.20 0.70
N SER A 78 2.18 2.60 1.93
CA SER A 78 2.99 3.79 2.22
C SER A 78 4.41 3.64 1.66
N LEU A 79 4.98 2.44 1.74
CA LEU A 79 6.28 2.11 1.17
C LEU A 79 6.26 2.15 -0.36
N ILE A 80 5.23 1.58 -1.00
CA ILE A 80 5.05 1.63 -2.46
C ILE A 80 4.93 3.07 -2.93
N PHE A 81 4.11 3.89 -2.25
CA PHE A 81 3.97 5.31 -2.55
C PHE A 81 5.33 6.04 -2.50
N THR A 82 6.13 5.75 -1.49
CA THR A 82 7.48 6.29 -1.32
C THR A 82 8.41 5.82 -2.44
N PHE A 83 8.41 4.53 -2.79
CA PHE A 83 9.22 3.99 -3.89
C PHE A 83 8.82 4.56 -5.24
N ILE A 84 7.53 4.80 -5.49
CA ILE A 84 7.07 5.47 -6.70
C ILE A 84 7.60 6.91 -6.76
N LYS A 85 7.55 7.66 -5.64
CA LYS A 85 8.13 9.01 -5.55
C LYS A 85 9.64 9.01 -5.76
N MET A 86 10.35 8.06 -5.18
CA MET A 86 11.81 7.87 -5.35
C MET A 86 12.18 7.20 -6.69
N LYS A 87 11.20 6.89 -7.54
CA LYS A 87 11.37 6.24 -8.85
C LYS A 87 12.07 4.87 -8.79
N ARG A 88 11.91 4.12 -7.69
CA ARG A 88 12.47 2.77 -7.50
C ARG A 88 11.53 1.68 -8.04
N TYR A 89 11.51 1.51 -9.36
CA TYR A 89 10.58 0.60 -10.06
C TYR A 89 10.60 -0.86 -9.56
N LYS A 90 11.79 -1.47 -9.45
CA LYS A 90 11.93 -2.87 -9.03
C LYS A 90 11.39 -3.07 -7.61
N SER A 91 11.76 -2.19 -6.69
CA SER A 91 11.28 -2.21 -5.30
C SER A 91 9.77 -2.02 -5.23
N SER A 92 9.20 -1.10 -6.02
CA SER A 92 7.75 -0.93 -6.09
C SER A 92 7.04 -2.20 -6.55
N ILE A 93 7.54 -2.89 -7.59
CA ILE A 93 6.93 -4.13 -8.08
C ILE A 93 7.00 -5.23 -7.03
N VAL A 94 8.16 -5.42 -6.39
CA VAL A 94 8.31 -6.45 -5.35
C VAL A 94 7.33 -6.20 -4.21
N CYS A 95 7.20 -4.96 -3.73
CA CYS A 95 6.23 -4.63 -2.69
C CYS A 95 4.78 -4.84 -3.14
N ILE A 96 4.43 -4.47 -4.38
CA ILE A 96 3.10 -4.71 -4.93
C ILE A 96 2.77 -6.21 -4.95
N ILE A 97 3.71 -7.04 -5.38
CA ILE A 97 3.53 -8.51 -5.39
C ILE A 97 3.35 -9.04 -3.96
N LEU A 98 4.17 -8.58 -3.01
CA LEU A 98 4.05 -8.98 -1.60
C LEU A 98 2.69 -8.61 -1.01
N VAL A 99 2.17 -7.42 -1.31
CA VAL A 99 0.82 -7.02 -0.88
C VAL A 99 -0.23 -7.95 -1.48
N ILE A 100 -0.17 -8.21 -2.79
CA ILE A 100 -1.14 -9.08 -3.46
C ILE A 100 -1.14 -10.48 -2.84
N LEU A 101 0.04 -11.07 -2.61
CA LEU A 101 0.16 -12.39 -1.98
C LEU A 101 -0.41 -12.41 -0.56
N ALA A 102 -0.12 -11.36 0.23
CA ALA A 102 -0.64 -11.25 1.59
C ALA A 102 -2.18 -11.10 1.59
N SER A 103 -2.72 -10.28 0.70
CA SER A 103 -4.17 -10.09 0.57
C SER A 103 -4.88 -11.37 0.11
N LEU A 104 -4.29 -12.12 -0.81
CA LEU A 104 -4.81 -13.42 -1.23
C LEU A 104 -4.78 -14.45 -0.08
N GLY A 105 -3.68 -14.50 0.69
CA GLY A 105 -3.56 -15.39 1.85
C GLY A 105 -4.55 -15.10 2.98
N GLN A 106 -5.06 -13.87 3.06
CA GLN A 106 -6.08 -13.44 4.04
C GLN A 106 -7.51 -13.45 3.46
N GLY A 107 -7.70 -13.79 2.19
CA GLY A 107 -9.00 -13.76 1.52
C GLY A 107 -9.54 -12.35 1.22
N THR A 108 -8.73 -11.30 1.35
CA THR A 108 -9.14 -9.90 1.18
C THR A 108 -9.01 -9.43 -0.27
N LEU A 109 -9.82 -10.00 -1.16
CA LEU A 109 -9.78 -9.72 -2.60
C LEU A 109 -9.99 -8.24 -2.95
N ILE A 110 -10.84 -7.54 -2.20
CA ILE A 110 -11.11 -6.10 -2.39
C ILE A 110 -9.83 -5.27 -2.24
N VAL A 111 -8.93 -5.69 -1.34
CA VAL A 111 -7.64 -5.03 -1.13
C VAL A 111 -6.67 -5.37 -2.27
N ALA A 112 -6.68 -6.59 -2.80
CA ALA A 112 -5.77 -7.04 -3.85
C ALA A 112 -6.02 -6.40 -5.23
N ILE A 113 -7.29 -6.19 -5.60
CA ILE A 113 -7.70 -5.73 -6.94
C ILE A 113 -7.00 -4.43 -7.37
N PRO A 114 -6.97 -3.35 -6.55
CA PRO A 114 -6.35 -2.11 -6.99
C PRO A 114 -4.83 -2.25 -7.17
N TYR A 115 -4.15 -3.10 -6.40
CA TYR A 115 -2.72 -3.35 -6.60
C TYR A 115 -2.44 -4.12 -7.89
N LEU A 116 -3.32 -5.03 -8.31
CA LEU A 116 -3.24 -5.67 -9.62
C LEU A 116 -3.38 -4.64 -10.75
N VAL A 117 -4.34 -3.72 -10.63
CA VAL A 117 -4.51 -2.63 -11.60
C VAL A 117 -3.27 -1.75 -11.65
N ILE A 118 -2.72 -1.37 -10.50
CA ILE A 118 -1.49 -0.58 -10.42
C ILE A 118 -0.31 -1.32 -11.05
N LEU A 119 -0.16 -2.62 -10.79
CA LEU A 119 0.88 -3.47 -11.41
C LEU A 119 0.74 -3.50 -12.93
N MET A 120 -0.47 -3.69 -13.44
CA MET A 120 -0.76 -3.70 -14.87
C MET A 120 -0.43 -2.35 -15.53
N VAL A 121 -0.84 -1.23 -14.92
CA VAL A 121 -0.54 0.11 -15.42
C VAL A 121 0.98 0.38 -15.39
N MET A 122 1.69 -0.06 -14.36
CA MET A 122 3.14 0.10 -14.24
C MET A 122 3.95 -0.76 -15.22
N THR A 123 3.44 -1.94 -15.61
CA THR A 123 4.14 -2.87 -16.50
C THR A 123 3.79 -2.66 -17.98
N ILE A 124 2.56 -2.30 -18.32
CA ILE A 124 2.12 -2.19 -19.72
C ILE A 124 2.33 -0.77 -20.26
N ASN A 125 2.14 0.27 -19.43
CA ASN A 125 2.17 1.65 -19.94
C ASN A 125 3.61 2.15 -20.22
N LYS A 126 3.92 2.38 -21.50
CA LYS A 126 5.22 2.90 -21.96
C LYS A 126 5.63 4.22 -21.27
N ARG A 127 4.67 5.13 -21.01
CA ARG A 127 4.93 6.41 -20.35
C ARG A 127 5.31 6.24 -18.87
N SER A 128 4.74 5.24 -18.20
CA SER A 128 5.08 4.88 -16.83
C SER A 128 6.50 4.30 -16.76
N LYS A 129 6.83 3.34 -17.62
CA LYS A 129 8.19 2.77 -17.73
C LYS A 129 9.27 3.82 -17.99
N LEU A 130 9.01 4.77 -18.90
CA LEU A 130 9.94 5.87 -19.20
C LEU A 130 10.17 6.81 -18.00
N TYR A 131 9.17 7.03 -17.15
CA TYR A 131 9.31 7.82 -15.93
C TYR A 131 10.30 7.21 -14.93
N PHE A 132 10.31 5.87 -14.83
CA PHE A 132 11.23 5.15 -13.96
C PHE A 132 12.63 4.93 -14.56
N LYS A 133 12.73 4.74 -15.89
CA LYS A 133 14.00 4.43 -16.57
C LYS A 133 15.03 5.57 -16.51
N ARG A 134 14.61 6.83 -16.39
CA ARG A 134 15.53 8.00 -16.41
C ARG A 134 16.30 8.28 -15.11
N VAL A 135 16.03 7.56 -14.01
CA VAL A 135 16.91 7.60 -12.82
C VAL A 135 18.01 6.55 -12.91
N ASN A 136 17.76 5.45 -13.63
CA ASN A 136 18.78 4.42 -13.90
C ASN A 136 19.67 4.75 -15.11
N ALA A 137 19.36 5.82 -15.84
CA ALA A 137 20.32 6.43 -16.77
C ALA A 137 21.28 7.25 -15.90
N ASP A 138 22.27 6.54 -15.38
CA ASP A 138 23.34 7.10 -14.57
C ASP A 138 24.08 8.18 -15.40
N PRO A 139 24.32 9.40 -14.88
CA PRO A 139 25.12 10.40 -15.59
C PRO A 139 26.54 9.90 -15.96
N SER A 140 27.03 8.85 -15.29
CA SER A 140 28.31 8.21 -15.59
C SER A 140 28.37 7.50 -16.97
N GLU A 141 27.28 6.91 -17.47
CA GLU A 141 27.25 6.32 -18.83
C GLU A 141 27.29 7.38 -19.93
N THR A 142 26.79 8.58 -19.63
CA THR A 142 26.79 9.71 -20.59
C THR A 142 28.20 10.30 -20.75
N ILE A 143 29.04 10.21 -19.72
CA ILE A 143 30.43 10.70 -19.76
C ILE A 143 31.34 9.67 -20.46
N LEU A 144 31.15 8.38 -20.19
CA LEU A 144 31.96 7.32 -20.80
C LEU A 144 31.74 7.22 -22.33
N ASN A 145 30.49 7.33 -22.79
CA ASN A 145 30.19 7.29 -24.22
C ASN A 145 30.61 8.56 -24.97
N LYS A 146 30.68 9.71 -24.30
CA LYS A 146 31.18 10.96 -24.90
C LYS A 146 32.70 10.97 -25.01
N HIS A 147 33.40 10.27 -24.11
CA HIS A 147 34.85 10.15 -24.18
C HIS A 147 35.30 9.17 -25.28
N ASN A 148 34.59 8.06 -25.45
CA ASN A 148 34.89 7.05 -26.48
C ASN A 148 34.47 7.44 -27.91
N SER A 149 33.65 8.48 -28.09
CA SER A 149 33.32 9.02 -29.43
C SER A 149 34.28 10.13 -29.89
N ASN A 150 35.24 10.51 -29.05
CA ASN A 150 36.21 11.58 -29.30
C ASN A 150 37.66 11.05 -29.40
N ILE A 151 37.83 9.72 -29.53
CA ILE A 151 39.10 9.05 -29.82
C ILE A 151 38.97 8.39 -31.19
#